data_AF-A0A1N7HC05-F1
#
_entry.id   AF-A0A1N7HC05-F1
#
_cell.length_a   1.000
_cell.length_b   1.000
_cell.length_c   1.000
_cell.angle_alpha   90.00
_cell.angle_beta   90.00
_cell.angle_gamma   90.00
#
_symmetry.space_group_name_H-M   'P 1'
#
loop_
_entity.id
_entity.type
_entity.pdbx_description
1 polymer ?
#
loop_
_entity_poly.entity_id
_entity_poly.type
_entity_poly.pdbx_seq_one_letter_code
_entity_poly.pdbx_strand_id
1 'polypeptide(L)' 'MAPSYLTRSRLAWASLIMIFLGFSLKFIVAATSLPLWLVPVGYFIALAGAGLLFVGWLMWKARR' A
#
# COMPACT_ATOMS: atom_id res chain seq x y z
N MET A 1 11.55 -20.01 11.90
CA MET A 1 11.50 -18.73 11.16
C MET A 1 11.38 -17.60 12.17
N ALA A 2 12.29 -16.62 12.18
CA ALA A 2 12.18 -15.47 13.07
C ALA A 2 11.00 -14.58 12.61
N PRO A 3 10.15 -14.07 13.52
CA PRO A 3 9.01 -13.24 13.13
C PRO A 3 9.51 -11.96 12.45
N SER A 4 9.05 -11.76 11.21
CA SER A 4 9.35 -10.60 10.38
C SER A 4 8.33 -9.47 10.64
N TYR A 5 8.71 -8.22 10.33
CA TYR A 5 7.80 -7.08 10.43
C TYR A 5 6.46 -7.35 9.71
N LEU A 6 6.51 -7.98 8.54
CA LEU A 6 5.36 -8.36 7.72
C LEU A 6 4.45 -9.41 8.39
N THR A 7 4.99 -10.29 9.24
CA THR A 7 4.21 -11.34 9.91
C THR A 7 3.59 -10.89 11.23
N ARG A 8 4.04 -9.78 11.83
CA ARG A 8 3.54 -9.29 13.14
C ARG A 8 2.81 -7.95 13.08
N SER A 9 3.09 -7.10 12.10
CA SER A 9 2.57 -5.73 12.05
C SER A 9 1.28 -5.64 11.23
N ARG A 10 0.16 -5.34 11.91
CA ARG A 10 -1.12 -5.01 11.26
C ARG A 10 -0.98 -3.78 10.33
N LEU A 11 -0.07 -2.87 10.68
CA LEU A 11 0.26 -1.69 9.89
C LEU A 11 0.89 -2.06 8.55
N ALA A 12 1.77 -3.08 8.51
CA ALA A 12 2.38 -3.54 7.27
C ALA A 12 1.34 -4.15 6.31
N TRP A 13 0.37 -4.89 6.86
CA TRP A 13 -0.75 -5.42 6.08
C TRP A 13 -1.67 -4.33 5.56
N ALA A 14 -2.00 -3.32 6.37
CA ALA A 14 -2.80 -2.17 5.93
C ALA A 14 -2.11 -1.40 4.79
N SER A 15 -0.79 -1.19 4.90
CA SER A 15 0.02 -0.59 3.84
C SER A 15 0.03 -1.41 2.55
N LEU A 16 0.17 -2.74 2.65
CA LEU A 16 0.09 -3.64 1.49
C LEU A 16 -1.29 -3.60 0.83
N ILE A 17 -2.37 -3.59 1.61
CA ILE A 17 -3.74 -3.46 1.11
C ILE A 17 -3.92 -2.12 0.38
N MET A 18 -3.39 -1.01 0.93
CA MET A 18 -3.42 0.29 0.27
C MET A 18 -2.67 0.30 -1.07
N ILE A 19 -1.47 -0.29 -1.11
CA ILE A 19 -0.70 -0.44 -2.36
C ILE A 19 -1.51 -1.24 -3.38
N PHE A 20 -2.03 -2.39 -2.95
CA PHE A 20 -2.80 -3.27 -3.82
C PHE A 20 -4.05 -2.58 -4.35
N LEU A 21 -4.85 -1.93 -3.49
CA LEU A 21 -6.03 -1.17 -3.90
C LEU A 21 -5.69 -0.03 -4.86
N GLY A 22 -4.64 0.73 -4.58
CA GLY A 22 -4.19 1.82 -5.45
C GLY A 22 -3.84 1.36 -6.86
N PHE A 23 -3.14 0.23 -6.99
CA PHE A 23 -2.85 -0.37 -8.30
C PHE A 23 -4.07 -1.01 -8.97
N SER A 24 -4.95 -1.65 -8.18
CA SER A 24 -6.18 -2.29 -8.65
C SER A 24 -7.13 -1.28 -9.29
N LEU A 25 -7.11 -0.04 -8.79
CA LEU A 25 -7.98 1.03 -9.24
C LEU A 25 -7.83 1.33 -10.74
N LYS A 26 -6.63 1.18 -11.30
CA LYS A 26 -6.39 1.31 -12.75
C LYS A 26 -7.20 0.29 -13.55
N PHE A 27 -7.23 -0.96 -13.11
CA PHE A 27 -7.95 -2.03 -13.78
C PHE A 27 -9.46 -1.84 -13.67
N ILE A 28 -9.94 -1.39 -12.51
CA ILE A 28 -11.35 -1.06 -12.29
C ILE A 28 -11.77 0.08 -13.22
N VAL A 29 -10.97 1.15 -13.30
CA VAL A 29 -11.26 2.30 -14.16
C VAL A 29 -11.32 1.88 -15.63
N ALA A 30 -10.39 1.06 -16.09
CA ALA A 30 -10.40 0.51 -17.45
C ALA A 30 -11.63 -0.39 -17.72
N ALA A 31 -12.07 -1.19 -16.75
CA ALA A 31 -13.18 -2.13 -16.91
C ALA A 31 -14.57 -1.48 -16.84
N THR A 32 -14.71 -0.36 -16.11
CA THR A 32 -16.02 0.23 -15.77
C THR A 32 -16.29 1.59 -16.41
N SER A 33 -15.42 2.02 -17.34
CA SER A 33 -15.56 3.32 -18.03
C SER A 33 -15.54 4.53 -17.07
N LEU A 34 -14.97 4.36 -15.88
CA LEU A 34 -14.85 5.43 -14.89
C LEU A 34 -13.96 6.57 -15.41
N PRO A 35 -14.08 7.77 -14.84
CA PRO A 35 -13.24 8.90 -15.22
C PRO A 35 -11.74 8.60 -15.12
N LEU A 36 -10.99 8.93 -16.18
CA LEU A 36 -9.54 8.67 -16.28
C LEU A 36 -8.72 9.35 -15.17
N TRP A 37 -9.23 10.42 -14.56
CA TRP A 37 -8.57 11.11 -13.44
C TRP A 37 -8.48 10.26 -12.17
N LEU A 38 -9.25 9.17 -12.06
CA LEU A 38 -9.13 8.23 -10.93
C LEU A 38 -7.85 7.40 -10.98
N VAL A 39 -7.23 7.24 -12.16
CA VAL A 39 -5.95 6.51 -12.30
C VAL A 39 -4.83 7.17 -11.48
N PRO A 40 -4.55 8.48 -11.60
CA PRO A 40 -3.56 9.14 -10.75
C PRO A 40 -3.92 9.11 -9.25
N VAL A 41 -5.20 9.15 -8.89
CA VAL A 41 -5.63 8.99 -7.48
C VAL A 41 -5.22 7.63 -6.93
N GLY A 42 -5.40 6.55 -7.71
CA GLY A 42 -4.91 5.22 -7.37
C GLY A 42 -3.40 5.18 -7.13
N TYR A 43 -2.61 5.88 -7.96
CA TYR A 43 -1.16 5.99 -7.77
C TYR A 43 -0.79 6.74 -6.49
N PHE A 44 -1.49 7.82 -6.12
CA PHE A 44 -1.26 8.52 -4.85
C PHE A 44 -1.57 7.64 -3.63
N ILE A 45 -2.65 6.85 -3.70
CA ILE A 45 -2.98 5.87 -2.64
C ILE A 45 -1.88 4.82 -2.52
N ALA A 46 -1.38 4.29 -3.64
CA ALA A 46 -0.30 3.32 -3.64
C ALA A 46 1.00 3.92 -3.07
N LEU A 47 1.32 5.16 -3.42
CA LEU A 47 2.47 5.90 -2.89
C LEU A 47 2.37 6.09 -1.37
N ALA A 48 1.20 6.48 -0.87
CA ALA A 48 0.94 6.63 0.56
C ALA A 48 1.10 5.29 1.31
N GLY A 49 0.56 4.20 0.74
CA GLY A 49 0.74 2.85 1.26
C GLY A 49 2.22 2.44 1.33
N ALA A 50 3.00 2.72 0.27
CA ALA A 50 4.43 2.45 0.22
C ALA A 50 5.22 3.28 1.26
N GLY A 51 4.88 4.56 1.42
CA GLY A 51 5.48 5.43 2.43
C GLY A 51 5.23 4.91 3.85
N LEU A 52 3.99 4.53 4.16
CA LEU A 52 3.63 3.94 5.46
C LEU A 52 4.35 2.61 5.71
N LEU A 53 4.47 1.76 4.69
CA LEU A 53 5.22 0.50 4.79
C LEU A 53 6.69 0.76 5.14
N PHE A 54 7.30 1.73 4.44
CA PHE A 54 8.70 2.11 4.62
C PHE A 54 8.95 2.71 6.01
N VAL A 55 8.16 3.68 6.43
CA VAL A 55 8.26 4.30 7.77
C VAL A 55 8.01 3.26 8.86
N GLY A 56 7.01 2.40 8.68
CA GLY A 56 6.71 1.32 9.63
C GLY A 56 7.86 0.31 9.74
N TRP A 57 8.52 -0.01 8.63
CA TRP A 57 9.72 -0.84 8.62
C TRP A 57 10.91 -0.17 9.32
N LEU A 58 11.16 1.12 9.07
CA LEU A 58 12.20 1.89 9.77
C LEU A 58 11.97 1.91 11.28
N MET A 59 10.74 2.15 11.73
CA MET A 59 10.39 2.13 13.15
C MET A 59 10.59 0.75 13.78
N TRP A 60 10.29 -0.33 13.05
CA TRP A 60 10.54 -1.69 13.54
C TRP A 60 12.04 -1.99 13.65
N LYS A 61 12.84 -1.55 12.67
CA LYS A 61 14.29 -1.68 12.69
C LYS A 61 14.94 -0.86 13.81
N ALA A 62 14.42 0.33 14.11
CA ALA A 62 14.94 1.17 15.20
C ALA A 62 14.66 0.59 16.61
N ARG A 63 13.67 -0.29 16.76
CA ARG A 63 13.30 -0.94 18.03
C ARG A 63 14.01 -2.27 18.28
N ARG A 64 14.79 -2.77 17.31
CA ARG A 64 15.54 -4.04 17.40
C ARG A 64 17.02 -3.79 17.19
#